data_AF-A0A7X0SRY2-F1
#
_entry.id   AF-A0A7X0SRY2-F1
#
_cell.length_a   1.000
_cell.length_b   1.000
_cell.length_c   1.000
_cell.angle_alpha   90.00
_cell.angle_beta   90.00
_cell.angle_gamma   90.00
#
_symmetry.space_group_name_H-M   'P 1'
#
loop_
_entity.id
_entity.type
_entity.pdbx_description
1 polymer ?
#
loop_
_entity_poly.entity_id
_entity_poly.type
_entity_poly.pdbx_seq_one_letter_code
_entity_poly.pdbx_strand_id
1 'polypeptide(L)'
;MKKRIRGWMPSAALAAALAVGMASALAGCSVGAGDQAASAALGEKQVAWAFTQADQHPERELIQVIDGAESTLDIAIYSLTYPDIVQAIRNAAKRGVRVRLISDRIQSNGKTQKEALKLLGSAGIPLKINKHSGLMHLKVTVADGKVATTGSFNYSKSASTDNDEVFLVLRDETVAASFEKEFETMWNDEKRFESLQAGIALPEEQSDGENEESDEQKAAVSDAPASCDNPRIKGNINAKGDKIYHVPGGAQYDRTKAEEMFCTEQEATAAGFRKAQN
;
A
#
# COMPACT_ATOMS: atom_id res chain seq x y z
N MET A 1 -0.58 17.51 65.93
CA MET A 1 -1.98 17.08 66.24
C MET A 1 -2.28 15.88 65.33
N LYS A 2 -2.30 14.60 65.76
CA LYS A 2 -3.36 13.91 66.54
C LYS A 2 -4.74 14.39 66.05
N LYS A 3 -5.66 13.61 65.45
CA LYS A 3 -6.07 12.21 65.63
C LYS A 3 -7.04 11.80 64.48
N ARG A 4 -7.09 10.51 64.14
CA ARG A 4 -8.26 9.81 63.56
C ARG A 4 -9.51 10.05 64.43
N ILE A 5 -10.73 9.90 63.87
CA ILE A 5 -11.83 9.04 64.38
C ILE A 5 -13.19 9.38 63.73
N ARG A 6 -13.91 8.30 63.32
CA ARG A 6 -15.37 8.08 63.11
C ARG A 6 -16.11 9.03 62.14
N GLY A 7 -16.92 8.57 61.18
CA GLY A 7 -17.70 7.33 61.08
C GLY A 7 -19.17 7.66 61.28
N TRP A 8 -20.00 7.54 60.24
CA TRP A 8 -21.45 7.32 60.38
C TRP A 8 -22.09 6.80 59.08
N MET A 9 -22.65 5.60 59.15
CA MET A 9 -23.83 5.14 58.40
C MET A 9 -24.94 4.89 59.43
N PRO A 10 -26.21 4.95 59.01
CA PRO A 10 -27.13 3.82 59.20
C PRO A 10 -27.87 3.48 57.87
N SER A 11 -27.97 2.20 57.46
CA SER A 11 -29.02 1.20 57.81
C SER A 11 -30.40 1.51 57.19
N ALA A 12 -31.20 0.61 56.62
CA ALA A 12 -31.12 -0.80 56.24
C ALA A 12 -32.45 -1.12 55.49
N ALA A 13 -32.44 -2.05 54.53
CA ALA A 13 -33.62 -2.89 54.25
C ALA A 13 -33.21 -4.21 53.56
N LEU A 14 -33.37 -5.26 54.36
CA LEU A 14 -33.34 -6.71 54.15
C LEU A 14 -33.99 -7.23 52.85
N ALA A 15 -33.37 -8.22 52.22
CA ALA A 15 -34.02 -9.52 51.93
C ALA A 15 -32.95 -10.60 51.70
N ALA A 16 -33.04 -11.66 52.50
CA ALA A 16 -32.15 -12.81 52.49
C ALA A 16 -32.77 -13.99 51.73
N ALA A 17 -31.94 -14.81 51.09
CA ALA A 17 -32.15 -16.26 50.99
C ALA A 17 -30.79 -16.97 50.84
N LEU A 18 -30.44 -17.77 51.85
CA LEU A 18 -29.32 -18.72 51.83
C LEU A 18 -29.68 -19.96 51.02
N ALA A 19 -28.69 -20.55 50.33
CA ALA A 19 -28.55 -22.00 50.29
C ALA A 19 -27.06 -22.37 50.31
N VAL A 20 -26.67 -23.01 51.41
CA VAL A 20 -25.36 -23.63 51.66
C VAL A 20 -25.27 -24.92 50.88
N GLY A 21 -24.10 -25.20 50.30
CA GLY A 21 -23.78 -26.50 49.71
C GLY A 21 -22.30 -26.62 49.42
N MET A 22 -21.48 -26.77 50.46
CA MET A 22 -20.06 -27.11 50.34
C MET A 22 -19.93 -28.63 50.47
N ALA A 23 -19.42 -29.30 49.43
CA ALA A 23 -18.90 -30.66 49.53
C ALA A 23 -17.69 -30.79 48.58
N SER A 24 -16.50 -30.72 49.17
CA SER A 24 -15.25 -31.10 48.54
C SER A 24 -14.99 -32.59 48.78
N ALA A 25 -14.56 -33.34 47.76
CA ALA A 25 -13.24 -34.00 47.71
C ALA A 25 -13.15 -35.17 46.72
N LEU A 26 -12.22 -34.98 45.77
CA LEU A 26 -11.17 -35.89 45.30
C LEU A 26 -11.45 -37.09 44.36
N ALA A 27 -10.73 -36.98 43.24
CA ALA A 27 -9.89 -37.99 42.59
C ALA A 27 -10.58 -39.09 41.74
N GLY A 28 -10.47 -38.92 40.43
CA GLY A 28 -10.52 -39.99 39.44
C GLY A 28 -9.80 -39.55 38.17
N CYS A 29 -8.60 -40.08 37.92
CA CYS A 29 -7.99 -40.05 36.60
C CYS A 29 -8.72 -41.05 35.71
N SER A 30 -9.34 -40.57 34.64
CA SER A 30 -9.58 -41.35 33.43
C SER A 30 -9.50 -40.42 32.22
N VAL A 31 -8.37 -40.47 31.53
CA VAL A 31 -8.24 -39.91 30.18
C VAL A 31 -8.96 -40.88 29.26
N GLY A 32 -10.17 -40.53 28.86
CA GLY A 32 -11.00 -41.27 27.92
C GLY A 32 -11.76 -40.27 27.07
N ALA A 33 -11.59 -40.40 25.76
CA ALA A 33 -12.13 -39.57 24.69
C ALA A 33 -13.48 -38.94 25.02
N GLY A 34 -13.47 -37.62 25.24
CA GLY A 34 -14.67 -36.80 25.18
C GLY A 34 -14.63 -36.05 23.86
N ASP A 35 -15.66 -36.26 23.04
CA ASP A 35 -16.12 -35.29 22.04
C ASP A 35 -15.95 -33.88 22.61
N GLN A 36 -14.89 -33.18 22.17
CA GLN A 36 -14.88 -31.75 22.34
C GLN A 36 -15.91 -31.22 21.37
N ALA A 37 -17.01 -30.75 21.96
CA ALA A 37 -18.12 -30.11 21.31
C ALA A 37 -17.63 -29.25 20.13
N ALA A 38 -18.25 -29.47 18.96
CA ALA A 38 -18.22 -28.50 17.89
C ALA A 38 -18.76 -27.17 18.43
N SER A 39 -17.85 -26.28 18.83
CA SER A 39 -18.19 -24.89 19.10
C SER A 39 -17.95 -24.12 17.82
N ALA A 40 -18.93 -24.17 16.92
CA ALA A 40 -19.08 -23.09 15.96
C ALA A 40 -19.65 -21.90 16.75
N ALA A 41 -18.76 -21.03 17.22
CA ALA A 41 -19.16 -19.69 17.64
C ALA A 41 -19.68 -18.96 16.40
N LEU A 42 -20.98 -19.06 16.14
CA LEU A 42 -21.66 -18.20 15.18
C LEU A 42 -21.72 -16.79 15.76
N GLY A 43 -20.83 -15.92 15.27
CA GLY A 43 -21.12 -14.50 15.11
C GLY A 43 -20.55 -13.51 16.12
N GLU A 44 -19.26 -13.55 16.45
CA GLU A 44 -18.56 -12.29 16.75
C GLU A 44 -18.07 -11.72 15.42
N LYS A 45 -18.66 -10.61 14.98
CA LYS A 45 -18.09 -9.79 13.89
C LYS A 45 -16.68 -9.41 14.30
N GLN A 46 -15.66 -9.96 13.64
CA GLN A 46 -14.27 -9.73 14.05
C GLN A 46 -13.78 -8.43 13.43
N VAL A 47 -13.78 -7.37 14.24
CA VAL A 47 -13.08 -6.13 13.94
C VAL A 47 -11.70 -6.20 14.59
N ALA A 48 -10.66 -6.11 13.78
CA ALA A 48 -9.29 -5.91 14.25
C ALA A 48 -8.83 -4.50 13.86
N TRP A 49 -7.85 -3.96 14.59
CA TRP A 49 -7.29 -2.65 14.32
C TRP A 49 -5.80 -2.59 14.62
N ALA A 50 -5.11 -1.66 13.98
CA ALA A 50 -3.72 -1.36 14.22
C ALA A 50 -3.47 0.16 14.19
N PHE A 51 -2.70 0.67 15.15
CA PHE A 51 -2.25 2.05 15.25
C PHE A 51 -0.73 2.13 15.13
N THR A 52 -0.22 2.87 14.14
CA THR A 52 1.23 2.92 13.84
C THR A 52 2.07 3.36 15.05
N GLN A 53 1.71 4.48 15.69
CA GLN A 53 2.48 5.01 16.85
C GLN A 53 2.25 4.24 18.16
N ALA A 54 1.43 3.18 18.13
CA ALA A 54 1.28 2.24 19.24
C ALA A 54 2.19 1.01 19.10
N ASP A 55 3.23 1.08 18.25
CA ASP A 55 4.12 -0.04 17.91
C ASP A 55 3.37 -1.25 17.31
N GLN A 56 2.28 -0.96 16.59
CA GLN A 56 1.52 -1.95 15.83
C GLN A 56 1.86 -1.83 14.34
N HIS A 57 1.54 -2.87 13.57
CA HIS A 57 2.00 -3.02 12.19
C HIS A 57 0.83 -3.10 11.20
N PRO A 58 0.15 -1.98 10.88
CA PRO A 58 -0.91 -1.95 9.88
C PRO A 58 -0.54 -2.58 8.53
N GLU A 59 0.72 -2.41 8.09
CA GLU A 59 1.21 -3.01 6.85
C GLU A 59 1.17 -4.55 6.89
N ARG A 60 1.48 -5.15 8.05
CA ARG A 60 1.46 -6.61 8.20
C ARG A 60 0.03 -7.14 8.22
N GLU A 61 -0.87 -6.44 8.90
CA GLU A 61 -2.29 -6.78 8.92
C GLU A 61 -2.91 -6.71 7.51
N LEU A 62 -2.59 -5.66 6.75
CA LEU A 62 -3.03 -5.53 5.36
C LEU A 62 -2.46 -6.65 4.47
N ILE A 63 -1.16 -6.95 4.59
CA ILE A 63 -0.53 -8.04 3.82
C ILE A 63 -1.21 -9.38 4.14
N GLN A 64 -1.54 -9.67 5.40
CA GLN A 64 -2.28 -10.88 5.77
C GLN A 64 -3.66 -10.95 5.11
N VAL A 65 -4.38 -9.81 5.02
CA VAL A 65 -5.66 -9.75 4.29
C VAL A 65 -5.47 -10.04 2.80
N ILE A 66 -4.45 -9.45 2.17
CA ILE A 66 -4.14 -9.66 0.74
C ILE A 66 -3.70 -11.11 0.48
N ASP A 67 -2.89 -11.70 1.35
CA ASP A 67 -2.41 -13.06 1.21
C ASP A 67 -3.49 -14.11 1.48
N GLY A 68 -4.47 -13.78 2.33
CA GLY A 68 -5.64 -14.62 2.60
C GLY A 68 -6.72 -14.58 1.52
N ALA A 69 -6.65 -13.66 0.54
CA ALA A 69 -7.64 -13.59 -0.53
C ALA A 69 -7.51 -14.79 -1.49
N GLU A 70 -8.65 -15.42 -1.81
CA GLU A 70 -8.74 -16.64 -2.61
C GLU A 70 -9.34 -16.43 -4.01
N SER A 71 -10.26 -15.47 -4.16
CA SER A 71 -11.07 -15.28 -5.38
C SER A 71 -11.04 -13.85 -5.91
N THR A 72 -11.25 -12.85 -5.07
CA THR A 72 -11.33 -11.43 -5.48
C THR A 72 -10.57 -10.51 -4.54
N LEU A 73 -9.97 -9.46 -5.11
CA LEU A 73 -9.28 -8.41 -4.36
C LEU A 73 -9.49 -7.05 -5.04
N ASP A 74 -10.31 -6.21 -4.43
CA ASP A 74 -10.62 -4.87 -4.93
C ASP A 74 -9.98 -3.80 -4.05
N ILE A 75 -9.18 -2.92 -4.65
CA ILE A 75 -8.35 -1.95 -3.93
C ILE A 75 -8.67 -0.54 -4.42
N ALA A 76 -9.12 0.35 -3.54
CA ALA A 76 -9.21 1.78 -3.80
C ALA A 76 -8.28 2.52 -2.84
N ILE A 77 -7.11 2.94 -3.34
CA ILE A 77 -6.04 3.52 -2.52
C ILE A 77 -5.49 4.83 -3.07
N TYR A 78 -5.46 5.86 -2.21
CA TYR A 78 -4.86 7.16 -2.52
C TYR A 78 -3.36 7.03 -2.81
N SER A 79 -2.57 6.60 -1.82
CA SER A 79 -1.12 6.46 -1.94
C SER A 79 -0.67 5.00 -1.79
N LEU A 80 0.06 4.52 -2.80
CA LEU A 80 0.64 3.17 -2.87
C LEU A 80 2.11 3.26 -3.26
N THR A 81 2.98 3.14 -2.27
CA THR A 81 4.44 3.26 -2.43
C THR A 81 5.24 2.25 -1.59
N TYR A 82 4.58 1.45 -0.74
CA TYR A 82 5.23 0.43 0.09
C TYR A 82 5.54 -0.84 -0.73
N PRO A 83 6.82 -1.22 -0.92
CA PRO A 83 7.19 -2.32 -1.81
C PRO A 83 6.56 -3.68 -1.46
N ASP A 84 6.52 -4.04 -0.18
CA ASP A 84 6.00 -5.34 0.25
C ASP A 84 4.49 -5.47 0.01
N ILE A 85 3.74 -4.37 0.16
CA ILE A 85 2.30 -4.34 -0.17
C ILE A 85 2.11 -4.50 -1.69
N VAL A 86 2.91 -3.81 -2.51
CA VAL A 86 2.89 -3.98 -3.97
C VAL A 86 3.18 -5.45 -4.35
N GLN A 87 4.17 -6.07 -3.68
CA GLN A 87 4.52 -7.45 -3.94
C GLN A 87 3.42 -8.43 -3.51
N ALA A 88 2.76 -8.20 -2.37
CA ALA A 88 1.62 -8.99 -1.92
C ALA A 88 0.46 -8.96 -2.93
N ILE A 89 0.15 -7.78 -3.47
CA ILE A 89 -0.90 -7.61 -4.51
C ILE A 89 -0.54 -8.40 -5.78
N ARG A 90 0.72 -8.32 -6.24
CA ARG A 90 1.21 -9.10 -7.39
C ARG A 90 1.12 -10.60 -7.13
N ASN A 91 1.46 -11.03 -5.92
CA ASN A 91 1.37 -12.44 -5.53
C ASN A 91 -0.09 -12.91 -5.55
N ALA A 92 -1.05 -12.11 -5.08
CA ALA A 92 -2.47 -12.44 -5.17
C ALA A 92 -2.91 -12.66 -6.62
N ALA A 93 -2.58 -11.74 -7.54
CA ALA A 93 -2.85 -11.93 -8.97
C ALA A 93 -2.19 -13.20 -9.52
N LYS A 94 -0.94 -13.49 -9.14
CA LYS A 94 -0.22 -14.70 -9.54
C LYS A 94 -0.87 -16.00 -9.01
N ARG A 95 -1.53 -15.95 -7.85
CA ARG A 95 -2.32 -17.07 -7.30
C ARG A 95 -3.63 -17.30 -8.06
N GLY A 96 -4.01 -16.41 -8.98
CA GLY A 96 -5.26 -16.47 -9.74
C GLY A 96 -6.40 -15.65 -9.14
N VAL A 97 -6.14 -14.87 -8.08
CA VAL A 97 -7.12 -13.94 -7.50
C VAL A 97 -7.43 -12.85 -8.52
N ARG A 98 -8.71 -12.54 -8.74
CA ARG A 98 -9.12 -11.41 -9.58
C ARG A 98 -8.85 -10.10 -8.85
N VAL A 99 -7.77 -9.42 -9.21
CA VAL A 99 -7.37 -8.14 -8.61
C VAL A 99 -7.85 -6.97 -9.47
N ARG A 100 -8.40 -5.92 -8.85
CA ARG A 100 -8.70 -4.62 -9.49
C ARG A 100 -8.23 -3.48 -8.60
N LEU A 101 -7.73 -2.40 -9.19
CA LEU A 101 -7.25 -1.25 -8.42
C LEU A 101 -7.70 0.10 -8.98
N ILE A 102 -8.21 0.97 -8.10
CA ILE A 102 -8.49 2.38 -8.37
C ILE A 102 -7.49 3.22 -7.55
N SER A 103 -6.83 4.18 -8.21
CA SER A 103 -5.92 5.13 -7.57
C SER A 103 -6.31 6.58 -7.84
N ASP A 104 -5.64 7.52 -7.15
CA ASP A 104 -5.83 8.95 -7.40
C ASP A 104 -4.93 9.42 -8.55
N ARG A 105 -5.48 10.17 -9.51
CA ARG A 105 -4.78 10.66 -10.71
C ARG A 105 -3.57 11.52 -10.38
N ILE A 106 -3.68 12.41 -9.40
CA ILE A 106 -2.58 13.33 -9.06
C ILE A 106 -1.48 12.54 -8.36
N GLN A 107 -1.86 11.75 -7.37
CA GLN A 107 -0.94 10.95 -6.57
C GLN A 107 -0.24 9.86 -7.42
N SER A 108 -0.92 9.32 -8.43
CA SER A 108 -0.37 8.34 -9.39
C SER A 108 0.78 8.90 -10.25
N ASN A 109 0.90 10.22 -10.38
CA ASN A 109 2.00 10.84 -11.13
C ASN A 109 3.32 10.93 -10.32
N GLY A 110 3.27 10.67 -9.01
CA GLY A 110 4.48 10.61 -8.18
C GLY A 110 5.38 9.44 -8.60
N LYS A 111 6.70 9.68 -8.71
CA LYS A 111 7.69 8.72 -9.24
C LYS A 111 7.50 7.30 -8.67
N THR A 112 7.50 7.16 -7.34
CA THR A 112 7.41 5.84 -6.69
C THR A 112 6.07 5.14 -6.96
N GLN A 113 4.96 5.87 -6.91
CA GLN A 113 3.64 5.29 -7.16
C GLN A 113 3.45 4.92 -8.62
N LYS A 114 3.97 5.74 -9.55
CA LYS A 114 3.97 5.43 -10.98
C LYS A 114 4.70 4.11 -11.25
N GLU A 115 5.86 3.88 -10.63
CA GLU A 115 6.57 2.60 -10.77
C GLU A 115 5.81 1.44 -10.12
N ALA A 116 5.20 1.63 -8.95
CA ALA A 116 4.33 0.62 -8.34
C ALA A 116 3.16 0.24 -9.27
N LEU A 117 2.46 1.22 -9.84
CA LEU A 117 1.34 0.99 -10.75
C LEU A 117 1.79 0.31 -12.05
N LYS A 118 2.96 0.66 -12.60
CA LYS A 118 3.54 -0.07 -13.75
C LYS A 118 3.82 -1.53 -13.43
N LEU A 119 4.35 -1.83 -12.25
CA LEU A 119 4.61 -3.22 -11.82
C LEU A 119 3.31 -4.01 -11.69
N LEU A 120 2.24 -3.38 -11.19
CA LEU A 120 0.92 -4.01 -11.07
C LEU A 120 0.26 -4.22 -12.43
N GLY A 121 0.24 -3.22 -13.31
CA GLY A 121 -0.37 -3.37 -14.64
C GLY A 121 0.43 -4.31 -15.54
N SER A 122 1.76 -4.38 -15.40
CA SER A 122 2.58 -5.42 -16.07
C SER A 122 2.29 -6.84 -15.55
N ALA A 123 1.69 -6.98 -14.37
CA ALA A 123 1.18 -8.26 -13.86
C ALA A 123 -0.25 -8.57 -14.35
N GLY A 124 -0.78 -7.78 -15.30
CA GLY A 124 -2.12 -7.96 -15.87
C GLY A 124 -3.25 -7.43 -14.99
N ILE A 125 -2.93 -6.66 -13.94
CA ILE A 125 -3.95 -6.11 -13.04
C ILE A 125 -4.60 -4.88 -13.71
N PRO A 126 -5.92 -4.87 -13.95
CA PRO A 126 -6.61 -3.69 -14.45
C PRO A 126 -6.58 -2.57 -13.42
N LEU A 127 -6.25 -1.36 -13.89
CA LEU A 127 -6.10 -0.16 -13.06
C LEU A 127 -7.03 0.95 -13.55
N LYS A 128 -7.55 1.75 -12.63
CA LYS A 128 -8.28 2.99 -12.93
C LYS A 128 -7.77 4.17 -12.10
N ILE A 129 -7.97 5.38 -12.61
CA ILE A 129 -7.73 6.64 -11.91
C ILE A 129 -8.93 7.58 -12.02
N ASN A 130 -9.09 8.52 -11.10
CA ASN A 130 -10.18 9.49 -11.13
C ASN A 130 -9.95 10.63 -12.15
N LYS A 131 -11.03 11.08 -12.79
CA LYS A 131 -11.08 12.21 -13.74
C LYS A 131 -11.56 13.51 -13.09
N HIS A 132 -12.30 13.41 -11.98
CA HIS A 132 -12.83 14.59 -11.29
C HIS A 132 -11.72 15.43 -10.65
N SER A 133 -12.01 16.70 -10.35
CA SER A 133 -11.05 17.66 -9.80
C SER A 133 -10.66 17.37 -8.35
N GLY A 134 -11.54 16.74 -7.56
CA GLY A 134 -11.22 16.28 -6.20
C GLY A 134 -10.30 15.05 -6.19
N LEU A 135 -9.93 14.60 -4.98
CA LEU A 135 -9.04 13.43 -4.79
C LEU A 135 -9.84 12.13 -4.66
N MET A 136 -9.32 11.01 -5.18
CA MET A 136 -9.73 9.68 -4.75
C MET A 136 -8.96 9.34 -3.47
N HIS A 137 -9.49 9.75 -2.32
CA HIS A 137 -8.75 9.73 -1.05
C HIS A 137 -9.01 8.49 -0.18
N LEU A 138 -9.62 7.44 -0.75
CA LEU A 138 -9.91 6.21 -0.02
C LEU A 138 -8.64 5.42 0.31
N LYS A 139 -8.74 4.58 1.34
CA LYS A 139 -7.76 3.55 1.70
C LYS A 139 -8.49 2.26 1.99
N VAL A 140 -9.06 1.67 0.94
CA VAL A 140 -9.96 0.53 1.03
C VAL A 140 -9.37 -0.65 0.29
N THR A 141 -9.42 -1.83 0.92
CA THR A 141 -9.22 -3.13 0.27
C THR A 141 -10.41 -4.02 0.65
N VAL A 142 -10.98 -4.72 -0.32
CA VAL A 142 -12.03 -5.72 -0.11
C VAL A 142 -11.54 -7.05 -0.67
N ALA A 143 -11.56 -8.10 0.16
CA ALA A 143 -11.17 -9.45 -0.22
C ALA A 143 -12.38 -10.39 -0.16
N ASP A 144 -12.61 -11.11 -1.25
CA ASP A 144 -13.60 -12.19 -1.39
C ASP A 144 -15.06 -11.85 -1.02
N GLY A 145 -15.41 -10.56 -0.97
CA GLY A 145 -16.70 -10.11 -0.44
C GLY A 145 -16.92 -10.42 1.05
N LYS A 146 -15.86 -10.78 1.79
CA LYS A 146 -15.90 -11.25 3.19
C LYS A 146 -15.15 -10.35 4.16
N VAL A 147 -14.09 -9.70 3.68
CA VAL A 147 -13.23 -8.85 4.50
C VAL A 147 -13.09 -7.49 3.83
N ALA A 148 -13.32 -6.42 4.58
CA ALA A 148 -13.00 -5.06 4.14
C ALA A 148 -12.00 -4.42 5.09
N THR A 149 -11.10 -3.60 4.56
CA THR A 149 -10.17 -2.80 5.34
C THR A 149 -10.41 -1.32 5.09
N THR A 150 -10.22 -0.49 6.12
CA THR A 150 -10.26 0.96 5.96
C THR A 150 -9.50 1.66 7.09
N GLY A 151 -9.45 2.99 7.06
CA GLY A 151 -8.79 3.81 8.06
C GLY A 151 -8.13 5.02 7.43
N SER A 152 -7.13 5.57 8.12
CA SER A 152 -6.28 6.64 7.59
C SER A 152 -5.07 6.09 6.83
N PHE A 153 -4.67 4.85 7.13
CA PHE A 153 -3.45 4.20 6.67
C PHE A 153 -3.34 4.13 5.14
N ASN A 154 -2.47 4.97 4.57
CA ASN A 154 -2.04 4.83 3.18
C ASN A 154 -1.03 3.68 3.05
N TYR A 155 -0.85 3.13 1.85
CA TYR A 155 0.07 2.01 1.61
C TYR A 155 1.48 2.56 1.32
N SER A 156 2.01 3.36 2.24
CA SER A 156 3.30 4.07 2.14
C SER A 156 4.21 3.79 3.33
N LYS A 157 5.52 4.01 3.16
CA LYS A 157 6.49 3.83 4.25
C LYS A 157 6.19 4.74 5.44
N SER A 158 5.89 6.01 5.18
CA SER A 158 5.57 6.99 6.23
C SER A 158 4.33 6.62 7.04
N ALA A 159 3.30 6.04 6.42
CA ALA A 159 2.12 5.57 7.15
C ALA A 159 2.43 4.37 8.06
N SER A 160 3.43 3.56 7.69
CA SER A 160 3.87 2.37 8.44
C SER A 160 4.88 2.68 9.55
N THR A 161 5.57 3.83 9.53
CA THR A 161 6.60 4.13 10.54
C THR A 161 6.51 5.51 11.19
N ASP A 162 6.05 6.54 10.47
CA ASP A 162 6.29 7.93 10.87
C ASP A 162 5.00 8.64 11.31
N ASN A 163 3.87 8.35 10.66
CA ASN A 163 2.59 9.02 10.91
C ASN A 163 1.80 8.35 12.05
N ASP A 164 0.92 9.13 12.67
CA ASP A 164 -0.22 8.60 13.43
C ASP A 164 -1.29 8.09 12.45
N GLU A 165 -1.43 6.77 12.35
CA GLU A 165 -2.43 6.14 11.51
C GLU A 165 -3.31 5.17 12.30
N VAL A 166 -4.52 4.96 11.82
CA VAL A 166 -5.40 3.85 12.21
C VAL A 166 -5.72 3.01 10.98
N PHE A 167 -5.68 1.70 11.17
CA PHE A 167 -6.09 0.70 10.20
C PHE A 167 -7.10 -0.24 10.84
N LEU A 168 -8.15 -0.59 10.10
CA LEU A 168 -9.23 -1.46 10.53
C LEU A 168 -9.34 -2.63 9.56
N VAL A 169 -9.50 -3.84 10.09
CA VAL A 169 -9.88 -5.04 9.36
C VAL A 169 -11.26 -5.47 9.84
N LEU A 170 -12.22 -5.50 8.93
CA LEU A 170 -13.63 -5.79 9.18
C LEU A 170 -13.95 -7.13 8.54
N ARG A 171 -14.02 -8.20 9.33
CA ARG A 171 -14.40 -9.55 8.88
C ARG A 171 -15.90 -9.73 9.05
N ASP A 172 -16.64 -9.15 8.12
CA ASP A 172 -18.10 -9.16 8.08
C ASP A 172 -18.57 -9.05 6.63
N GLU A 173 -19.28 -10.07 6.15
CA GLU A 173 -19.73 -10.15 4.75
C GLU A 173 -20.72 -9.04 4.38
N THR A 174 -21.54 -8.56 5.33
CA THR A 174 -22.49 -7.47 5.06
C THR A 174 -21.75 -6.16 4.86
N VAL A 175 -20.74 -5.89 5.68
CA VAL A 175 -19.89 -4.70 5.53
C VAL A 175 -19.05 -4.80 4.26
N ALA A 176 -18.41 -5.95 4.02
CA ALA A 176 -17.60 -6.17 2.83
C ALA A 176 -18.41 -6.03 1.54
N ALA A 177 -19.62 -6.60 1.47
CA ALA A 177 -20.52 -6.42 0.34
C ALA A 177 -20.93 -4.95 0.12
N SER A 178 -21.11 -4.17 1.18
CA SER A 178 -21.40 -2.73 1.07
C SER A 178 -20.22 -1.95 0.47
N PHE A 179 -18.99 -2.27 0.90
CA PHE A 179 -17.77 -1.66 0.36
C PHE A 179 -17.50 -2.09 -1.09
N GLU A 180 -17.70 -3.38 -1.40
CA GLU A 180 -17.61 -3.91 -2.76
C GLU A 180 -18.63 -3.24 -3.68
N LYS A 181 -19.86 -3.01 -3.22
CA LYS A 181 -20.89 -2.31 -4.00
C LYS A 181 -20.46 -0.87 -4.35
N GLU A 182 -19.88 -0.14 -3.41
CA GLU A 182 -19.34 1.19 -3.69
C GLU A 182 -18.16 1.11 -4.65
N PHE A 183 -17.25 0.15 -4.45
CA PHE A 183 -16.14 -0.09 -5.38
C PHE A 183 -16.65 -0.35 -6.79
N GLU A 184 -17.65 -1.22 -6.97
CA GLU A 184 -18.29 -1.49 -8.27
C GLU A 184 -18.93 -0.25 -8.87
N THR A 185 -19.57 0.57 -8.04
CA THR A 185 -20.16 1.85 -8.50
C THR A 185 -19.07 2.77 -9.04
N MET A 186 -17.94 2.90 -8.36
CA MET A 186 -16.80 3.66 -8.86
C MET A 186 -16.17 3.01 -10.10
N TRP A 187 -16.01 1.68 -10.08
CA TRP A 187 -15.38 0.91 -11.14
C TRP A 187 -16.14 1.03 -12.46
N ASN A 188 -17.47 1.08 -12.42
CA ASN A 188 -18.31 1.18 -13.61
C ASN A 188 -18.66 2.64 -13.98
N ASP A 189 -18.17 3.63 -13.23
CA ASP A 189 -18.41 5.06 -13.50
C ASP A 189 -17.34 5.67 -14.42
N GLU A 190 -17.58 5.59 -15.73
CA GLU A 190 -16.70 6.14 -16.77
C GLU A 190 -16.66 7.67 -16.82
N LYS A 191 -17.59 8.35 -16.12
CA LYS A 191 -17.59 9.81 -16.02
C LYS A 191 -16.56 10.26 -14.99
N ARG A 192 -16.50 9.56 -13.85
CA ARG A 192 -15.58 9.88 -12.75
C ARG A 192 -14.25 9.16 -12.83
N PHE A 193 -14.13 8.04 -13.55
CA PHE A 193 -12.90 7.25 -13.62
C PHE A 193 -12.56 6.81 -15.05
N GLU A 194 -11.29 6.61 -15.30
CA GLU A 194 -10.76 6.06 -16.56
C GLU A 194 -9.73 4.98 -16.30
N SER A 195 -9.58 4.08 -17.27
CA SER A 195 -8.56 3.03 -17.24
C SER A 195 -7.16 3.64 -17.33
N LEU A 196 -6.25 3.12 -16.53
CA LEU A 196 -4.84 3.49 -16.54
C LEU A 196 -4.02 2.39 -17.24
N GLN A 197 -3.46 2.71 -18.41
CA GLN A 197 -2.52 1.82 -19.09
C GLN A 197 -1.13 1.97 -18.44
N ALA A 198 -0.82 1.12 -17.47
CA ALA A 198 0.49 1.09 -16.80
C ALA A 198 1.14 -0.28 -16.98
N GLY A 199 1.65 -0.57 -18.17
CA GLY A 199 2.49 -1.73 -18.43
C GLY A 199 3.85 -1.28 -18.96
N ILE A 200 4.88 -2.08 -18.74
CA ILE A 200 6.06 -2.03 -19.60
C ILE A 200 5.59 -2.59 -20.94
N ALA A 201 5.69 -1.80 -22.02
CA ALA A 201 5.49 -2.35 -23.35
C ALA A 201 6.45 -3.55 -23.50
N LEU A 202 5.89 -4.75 -23.63
CA LEU A 202 6.68 -5.88 -24.09
C LEU A 202 7.20 -5.50 -25.47
N PRO A 203 8.50 -5.65 -25.78
CA PRO A 203 8.97 -5.41 -27.14
C PRO A 203 8.16 -6.30 -28.08
N GLU A 204 7.49 -5.69 -29.06
CA GLU A 204 6.74 -6.40 -30.07
C GLU A 204 7.66 -7.40 -30.77
N GLU A 205 7.28 -8.68 -30.80
CA GLU A 205 7.92 -9.66 -31.68
C GLU A 205 7.67 -9.20 -33.12
N GLN A 206 8.68 -8.59 -33.74
CA GLN A 206 8.64 -8.26 -35.15
C GLN A 206 8.74 -9.56 -35.94
N SER A 207 7.62 -9.92 -36.59
CA SER A 207 7.54 -10.97 -37.58
C SER A 207 8.48 -10.67 -38.75
N ASP A 208 9.36 -11.61 -39.05
CA ASP A 208 10.25 -11.61 -40.20
C ASP A 208 9.43 -11.42 -41.50
N GLY A 209 9.67 -10.29 -42.17
CA GLY A 209 9.18 -9.99 -43.50
C GLY A 209 10.35 -9.52 -44.35
N GLU A 210 10.93 -10.45 -45.10
CA GLU A 210 11.94 -10.19 -46.12
C GLU A 210 11.41 -9.21 -47.18
N ASN A 211 12.22 -8.22 -47.54
CA ASN A 211 12.33 -7.72 -48.92
C ASN A 211 13.65 -6.94 -49.10
N GLU A 212 14.35 -7.30 -50.16
CA GLU A 212 15.64 -6.78 -50.60
C GLU A 212 15.55 -5.44 -51.37
N GLU A 213 16.74 -4.82 -51.52
CA GLU A 213 17.14 -3.69 -52.38
C GLU A 213 16.68 -2.26 -51.97
N SER A 214 17.52 -1.22 -51.92
CA SER A 214 18.88 -0.95 -52.41
C SER A 214 19.46 0.30 -51.73
N ASP A 215 20.79 0.35 -51.51
CA ASP A 215 21.78 1.45 -51.56
C ASP A 215 21.31 2.94 -51.54
N GLU A 216 21.95 3.93 -50.89
CA GLU A 216 23.29 4.09 -50.32
C GLU A 216 23.33 5.37 -49.43
N GLN A 217 24.10 5.32 -48.32
CA GLN A 217 24.84 6.40 -47.62
C GLN A 217 24.13 7.72 -47.21
N LYS A 218 24.12 8.07 -45.91
CA LYS A 218 25.22 8.75 -45.18
C LYS A 218 24.79 9.22 -43.77
N ALA A 219 25.78 9.22 -42.87
CA ALA A 219 25.87 9.93 -41.58
C ALA A 219 25.25 9.25 -40.34
N ALA A 220 26.14 8.56 -39.63
CA ALA A 220 26.00 8.13 -38.26
C ALA A 220 25.78 9.31 -37.29
N VAL A 221 24.78 9.18 -36.41
CA VAL A 221 24.84 9.69 -35.03
C VAL A 221 24.12 8.65 -34.17
N SER A 222 24.90 7.75 -33.59
CA SER A 222 24.48 6.94 -32.44
C SER A 222 24.72 7.77 -31.19
N ASP A 223 23.65 8.19 -30.50
CA ASP A 223 23.74 8.64 -29.11
C ASP A 223 22.63 7.97 -28.30
N ALA A 224 22.87 6.70 -27.97
CA ALA A 224 22.38 6.13 -26.73
C ALA A 224 23.39 6.52 -25.64
N PRO A 225 22.96 6.97 -24.44
CA PRO A 225 23.90 7.41 -23.43
C PRO A 225 24.75 6.22 -22.97
N ALA A 226 26.07 6.34 -23.19
CA ALA A 226 27.04 5.43 -22.64
C ALA A 226 26.95 5.49 -21.11
N SER A 227 26.59 4.37 -20.50
CA SER A 227 26.87 4.09 -19.09
C SER A 227 28.39 4.21 -18.89
N CYS A 228 28.89 5.34 -18.40
CA CYS A 228 30.28 5.44 -17.99
C CYS A 228 30.48 4.74 -16.64
N ASP A 229 31.65 4.13 -16.46
CA ASP A 229 31.96 3.35 -15.26
C ASP A 229 32.02 4.18 -13.97
N ASN A 230 32.07 5.52 -14.07
CA ASN A 230 32.12 6.39 -12.89
C ASN A 230 31.56 7.81 -13.18
N PRO A 231 30.24 8.01 -13.14
CA PRO A 231 29.65 9.33 -13.34
C PRO A 231 29.96 10.23 -12.14
N ARG A 232 30.46 11.46 -12.42
CA ARG A 232 30.92 12.40 -11.39
C ARG A 232 30.17 13.73 -11.40
N ILE A 233 29.18 13.91 -12.26
CA ILE A 233 28.36 15.11 -12.28
C ILE A 233 27.06 14.81 -11.52
N LYS A 234 26.77 15.58 -10.46
CA LYS A 234 25.58 15.36 -9.62
C LYS A 234 24.44 16.29 -10.06
N GLY A 235 23.32 15.74 -10.53
CA GLY A 235 22.09 16.48 -10.79
C GLY A 235 21.11 16.39 -9.62
N ASN A 236 20.50 17.51 -9.22
CA ASN A 236 19.41 17.55 -8.24
C ASN A 236 18.30 18.52 -8.66
N ILE A 237 17.11 18.38 -8.08
CA ILE A 237 15.93 19.21 -8.34
C ILE A 237 15.59 19.96 -7.06
N ASN A 238 15.58 21.29 -7.10
CA ASN A 238 15.25 22.08 -5.90
C ASN A 238 13.73 22.10 -5.64
N ALA A 239 13.31 22.65 -4.50
CA ALA A 239 11.90 22.75 -4.12
C ALA A 239 11.02 23.57 -5.10
N LYS A 240 11.64 24.36 -6.00
CA LYS A 240 10.96 25.13 -7.05
C LYS A 240 10.89 24.37 -8.39
N GLY A 241 11.47 23.17 -8.46
CA GLY A 241 11.53 22.36 -9.68
C GLY A 241 12.72 22.66 -10.59
N ASP A 242 13.67 23.50 -10.17
CA ASP A 242 14.85 23.77 -11.01
C ASP A 242 15.78 22.58 -11.01
N LYS A 243 16.10 22.06 -12.20
CA LYS A 243 17.12 21.04 -12.44
C LYS A 243 18.51 21.68 -12.43
N ILE A 244 19.35 21.33 -11.45
CA ILE A 244 20.69 21.90 -11.28
C ILE A 244 21.73 20.78 -11.25
N TYR A 245 22.80 20.90 -12.03
CA TYR A 245 23.94 19.97 -11.95
C TYR A 245 25.17 20.62 -11.30
N HIS A 246 25.95 19.78 -10.61
CA HIS A 246 27.13 20.16 -9.85
C HIS A 246 28.33 19.36 -10.33
N VAL A 247 29.45 20.06 -10.53
CA VAL A 247 30.72 19.48 -10.98
C VAL A 247 31.70 19.30 -9.80
N PRO A 248 32.57 18.28 -9.82
CA PRO A 248 33.58 18.09 -8.77
C PRO A 248 34.42 19.36 -8.55
N GLY A 249 34.60 19.76 -7.30
CA GLY A 249 35.30 21.00 -6.93
C GLY A 249 34.43 22.26 -6.89
N GLY A 250 33.15 22.18 -7.26
CA GLY A 250 32.19 23.27 -7.11
C GLY A 250 31.74 23.49 -5.65
N ALA A 251 31.37 24.72 -5.31
CA ALA A 251 31.04 25.14 -3.93
C ALA A 251 29.86 24.40 -3.27
N GLN A 252 29.05 23.66 -4.04
CA GLN A 252 27.96 22.85 -3.50
C GLN A 252 28.11 21.36 -3.76
N TYR A 253 29.18 20.92 -4.44
CA TYR A 253 29.29 19.55 -4.94
C TYR A 253 29.25 18.49 -3.84
N ASP A 254 29.99 18.69 -2.74
CA ASP A 254 30.06 17.69 -1.65
C ASP A 254 28.79 17.61 -0.81
N ARG A 255 28.08 18.74 -0.66
CA ARG A 255 26.80 18.81 0.08
C ARG A 255 25.59 18.40 -0.74
N THR A 256 25.69 18.41 -2.07
CA THR A 256 24.57 18.02 -2.94
C THR A 256 24.38 16.50 -2.89
N LYS A 257 23.17 16.10 -2.52
CA LYS A 257 22.67 14.73 -2.72
C LYS A 257 22.16 14.62 -4.15
N ALA A 258 22.82 13.80 -4.95
CA ALA A 258 22.43 13.60 -6.34
C ALA A 258 21.12 12.83 -6.44
N GLU A 259 20.22 13.30 -7.30
CA GLU A 259 19.03 12.60 -7.76
C GLU A 259 19.28 11.92 -9.11
N GLU A 260 20.22 12.46 -9.89
CA GLU A 260 20.70 11.92 -11.16
C GLU A 260 22.21 12.11 -11.27
N MET A 261 22.91 11.17 -11.91
CA MET A 261 24.36 11.23 -12.10
C MET A 261 24.67 11.24 -13.59
N PHE A 262 25.53 12.16 -14.03
CA PHE A 262 25.97 12.27 -15.42
C PHE A 262 27.47 12.03 -15.56
N CYS A 263 27.86 11.52 -16.71
CA CYS A 263 29.26 11.30 -17.08
C CYS A 263 29.90 12.61 -17.55
N THR A 264 29.13 13.45 -18.24
CA THR A 264 29.60 14.74 -18.77
C THR A 264 28.63 15.89 -18.44
N GLU A 265 29.14 17.13 -18.45
CA GLU A 265 28.28 18.32 -18.33
C GLU A 265 27.31 18.47 -19.51
N GLN A 266 27.69 17.95 -20.68
CA GLN A 266 26.87 17.96 -21.90
C GLN A 266 25.65 17.06 -21.75
N GLU A 267 25.82 15.86 -21.17
CA GLU A 267 24.70 14.97 -20.82
C GLU A 267 23.75 15.62 -19.81
N ALA A 268 24.29 16.24 -18.75
CA ALA A 268 23.48 16.94 -17.76
C ALA A 268 22.65 18.06 -18.41
N THR A 269 23.25 18.80 -19.34
CA THR A 269 22.57 19.87 -20.08
C THR A 269 21.51 19.31 -21.03
N ALA A 270 21.80 18.21 -21.73
CA ALA A 270 20.85 17.50 -22.59
C ALA A 270 19.66 16.94 -21.79
N ALA A 271 19.87 16.50 -20.54
CA ALA A 271 18.83 16.09 -19.59
C ALA A 271 18.03 17.26 -18.98
N GLY A 272 18.35 18.50 -19.38
CA GLY A 272 17.66 19.72 -18.98
C GLY A 272 18.14 20.29 -17.64
N PHE A 273 19.31 19.86 -17.13
CA PHE A 273 19.92 20.46 -15.95
C PHE A 273 20.77 21.66 -16.36
N ARG A 274 20.63 22.76 -15.62
CA ARG A 274 21.54 23.91 -15.75
C ARG A 274 22.69 23.81 -14.74
N LYS A 275 23.83 24.40 -15.05
CA LYS A 275 24.98 24.43 -14.13
C LYS A 275 24.63 25.18 -12.85
N ALA A 276 25.08 24.68 -11.70
CA ALA A 276 25.04 25.43 -10.45
C ALA A 276 25.82 26.74 -10.61
N GLN A 277 25.19 27.85 -10.25
CA GLN A 277 25.87 29.14 -10.18
C GLN A 277 26.58 29.22 -8.82
N ASN A 278 27.80 29.75 -8.83
CA ASN A 278 28.58 29.98 -7.60
C ASN A 278 27.93 31.04 -6.72
#